data_AF-A0A800CL02-F1
#
_entry.id   AF-A0A800CL02-F1
#
_cell.length_a   1.000
_cell.length_b   1.000
_cell.length_c   1.000
_cell.angle_alpha   90.00
_cell.angle_beta   90.00
_cell.angle_gamma   90.00
#
_symmetry.space_group_name_H-M   'P 1'
#
loop_
_entity.id
_entity.type
_entity.pdbx_description
1 polymer ?
#
loop_
_entity_poly.entity_id
_entity_poly.type
_entity_poly.pdbx_seq_one_letter_code
_entity_poly.pdbx_strand_id
1 'polypeptide(L)'
;MSKIADVTVSELPNGSVNLTIGGTPIVQGGESFDLITTLLQPEVPIDIRSSLDNSHVSFKGGEIHGILEFRDKILPDIIRRIDELATSLVREVNSIHKSGYGLDGSTGVPFFSLEDNPDPVIDPDIISIDGITAKLKLSDQVEGDFLKIAAAGENFQSNNENALKMVELRDKKVLLSGQLTYEDFYNTMVGEIGRTADEISRKNENIQAVLDQLVNRRESISGVSIDEELTNMIRYQNVYEAAARLVTTIDEMMDVVVNRMGLVGR
;
A
#
# COMPACT_ATOMS: atom_id res chain seq x y z
N MET A 1 -4.40 16.16 -0.81
CA MET A 1 -3.65 16.02 0.46
C MET A 1 -4.22 14.90 1.33
N SER A 2 -5.43 15.01 1.89
CA SER A 2 -5.99 13.95 2.77
C SER A 2 -6.26 12.58 2.11
N LYS A 3 -6.42 12.53 0.78
CA LYS A 3 -6.46 11.27 0.02
C LYS A 3 -5.10 10.57 -0.05
N ILE A 4 -4.03 11.33 -0.02
CA ILE A 4 -2.66 10.85 -0.24
C ILE A 4 -2.01 10.41 1.08
N ALA A 5 -2.25 11.19 2.16
CA ALA A 5 -1.71 10.93 3.49
C ALA A 5 -2.69 11.35 4.59
N ASP A 6 -2.54 10.78 5.79
CA ASP A 6 -3.27 11.18 6.99
C ASP A 6 -2.76 12.52 7.52
N VAL A 7 -3.43 13.58 7.09
CA VAL A 7 -3.10 14.96 7.46
C VAL A 7 -3.93 15.41 8.66
N THR A 8 -3.27 16.00 9.66
CA THR A 8 -3.92 16.75 10.74
C THR A 8 -3.75 18.25 10.50
N VAL A 9 -4.86 18.98 10.57
CA VAL A 9 -4.90 20.43 10.35
C VAL A 9 -5.31 21.13 11.65
N SER A 10 -4.56 22.16 12.04
CA SER A 10 -4.93 23.05 13.14
C SER A 10 -4.81 24.51 12.74
N GLU A 11 -5.86 25.29 13.01
CA GLU A 11 -5.90 26.72 12.71
C GLU A 11 -5.43 27.53 13.93
N LEU A 12 -4.59 28.52 13.68
CA LEU A 12 -4.05 29.42 14.70
C LEU A 12 -4.94 30.68 14.83
N PRO A 13 -4.90 31.39 15.98
CA PRO A 13 -5.72 32.58 16.20
C PRO A 13 -5.50 33.73 15.20
N ASN A 14 -4.39 33.72 14.48
CA ASN A 14 -4.06 34.70 13.43
C ASN A 14 -4.56 34.27 12.03
N GLY A 15 -5.35 33.19 11.92
CA GLY A 15 -5.87 32.64 10.67
C GLY A 15 -4.86 31.82 9.85
N SER A 16 -3.64 31.62 10.36
CA SER A 16 -2.68 30.71 9.72
C SER A 16 -2.97 29.25 10.06
N VAL A 17 -2.54 28.34 9.19
CA VAL A 17 -2.84 26.91 9.32
C VAL A 17 -1.54 26.14 9.54
N ASN A 18 -1.55 25.28 10.56
CA ASN A 18 -0.53 24.26 10.75
C ASN A 18 -1.04 22.93 10.19
N LEU A 19 -0.15 22.23 9.49
CA LEU A 19 -0.43 20.95 8.85
C LEU A 19 0.65 19.96 9.28
N THR A 20 0.23 18.81 9.81
CA THR A 20 1.14 17.72 10.19
C THR A 20 0.72 16.39 9.57
N ILE A 21 1.68 15.49 9.35
CA ILE A 21 1.47 14.09 8.93
C ILE A 21 2.20 13.21 9.94
N GLY A 22 1.51 12.27 10.58
CA GLY A 22 2.14 11.39 11.56
C GLY A 22 2.77 12.10 12.77
N GLY A 23 2.42 13.38 13.01
CA GLY A 23 3.06 14.25 14.00
C GLY A 23 4.21 15.11 13.47
N THR A 24 4.67 14.86 12.24
CA THR A 24 5.71 15.66 11.56
C THR A 24 5.10 16.91 10.93
N PRO A 25 5.63 18.12 11.20
CA PRO A 25 5.13 19.35 10.58
C PRO A 25 5.49 19.42 9.09
N ILE A 26 4.49 19.75 8.27
CA ILE A 26 4.60 19.95 6.83
C ILE A 26 4.34 21.42 6.47
N VAL A 27 3.43 22.07 7.21
CA VAL A 27 3.24 23.52 7.15
C VAL A 27 3.17 24.04 8.57
N GLN A 28 4.01 25.02 8.91
CA GLN A 28 3.97 25.65 10.22
C GLN A 28 4.44 27.09 10.13
N GLY A 29 3.68 28.03 10.71
CA GLY A 29 4.10 29.43 10.81
C GLY A 29 4.29 30.15 9.48
N GLY A 30 3.66 29.68 8.40
CA GLY A 30 3.81 30.23 7.04
C GLY A 30 4.96 29.63 6.23
N GLU A 31 5.73 28.71 6.81
CA GLU A 31 6.76 27.92 6.12
C GLU A 31 6.22 26.52 5.76
N SER A 32 6.74 25.95 4.68
CA SER A 32 6.49 24.56 4.27
C SER A 32 7.76 23.73 4.37
N PHE A 33 7.62 22.49 4.83
CA PHE A 33 8.70 21.51 4.93
C PHE A 33 8.43 20.35 3.97
N ASP A 34 9.47 19.92 3.28
CA ASP A 34 9.37 18.85 2.30
C ASP A 34 9.49 17.47 2.97
N LEU A 35 8.93 16.47 2.30
CA LEU A 35 9.22 15.07 2.58
C LEU A 35 10.33 14.61 1.63
N ILE A 36 11.36 14.01 2.20
CA ILE A 36 12.50 13.46 1.46
C ILE A 36 12.47 11.94 1.53
N THR A 37 12.86 11.30 0.43
CA THR A 37 13.04 9.84 0.37
C THR A 37 14.50 9.50 0.61
N THR A 38 14.76 8.61 1.55
CA THR A 38 16.11 8.16 1.89
C THR A 38 16.22 6.66 1.71
N LEU A 39 17.22 6.23 0.95
CA LEU A 39 17.62 4.82 0.89
C LEU A 39 18.51 4.52 2.09
N LEU A 40 18.02 3.75 3.07
CA LEU A 40 18.81 3.42 4.26
C LEU A 40 19.91 2.40 3.92
N GLN A 41 19.59 1.39 3.11
CA GLN A 41 20.50 0.37 2.57
C GLN A 41 19.94 -0.17 1.23
N PRO A 42 20.76 -0.78 0.35
CA PRO A 42 20.29 -1.27 -0.96
C PRO A 42 19.11 -2.25 -0.89
N GLU A 43 19.03 -3.05 0.17
CA GLU A 43 17.98 -4.07 0.38
C GLU A 43 16.83 -3.59 1.28
N VAL A 44 16.97 -2.40 1.87
CA VAL A 44 15.94 -1.82 2.73
C VAL A 44 15.03 -0.93 1.87
N PRO A 45 13.70 -1.09 1.97
CA PRO A 45 12.78 -0.23 1.25
C PRO A 45 13.00 1.25 1.55
N ILE A 46 12.71 2.10 0.56
CA ILE A 46 12.86 3.57 0.69
C ILE A 46 12.07 4.06 1.91
N ASP A 47 12.75 4.82 2.78
CA ASP A 47 12.17 5.48 3.93
C ASP A 47 11.75 6.92 3.57
N ILE A 48 10.66 7.40 4.15
CA ILE A 48 10.17 8.77 3.97
C ILE A 48 10.45 9.55 5.25
N ARG A 49 11.17 10.66 5.10
CA ARG A 49 11.69 11.46 6.21
C ARG A 49 11.38 12.94 6.04
N SER A 50 11.39 13.68 7.14
CA SER A 50 11.21 15.13 7.18
C SER A 50 12.44 15.88 6.68
N SER A 51 12.30 16.89 5.82
CA SER A 51 13.43 17.74 5.43
C SER A 51 13.95 18.63 6.57
N LEU A 52 13.13 18.87 7.60
CA LEU A 52 13.45 19.77 8.71
C LEU A 52 14.50 19.18 9.65
N ASP A 53 14.29 17.94 10.07
CA ASP A 53 15.06 17.29 11.13
C ASP A 53 15.51 15.87 10.76
N ASN A 54 15.24 15.44 9.51
CA ASN A 54 15.51 14.10 9.02
C ASN A 54 14.87 13.02 9.90
N SER A 55 13.72 13.28 10.54
CA SER A 55 12.96 12.26 11.30
C SER A 55 12.12 11.37 10.38
N HIS A 56 11.88 10.12 10.77
CA HIS A 56 10.98 9.21 10.04
C HIS A 56 9.54 9.71 10.11
N VAL A 57 8.83 9.65 8.98
CA VAL A 57 7.42 10.04 8.89
C VAL A 57 6.54 8.80 8.83
N SER A 58 5.73 8.62 9.87
CA SER A 58 4.79 7.50 9.95
C SER A 58 3.46 7.88 9.30
N PHE A 59 3.07 7.11 8.29
CA PHE A 59 1.76 7.24 7.65
C PHE A 59 0.79 6.23 8.27
N LYS A 60 -0.40 6.68 8.64
CA LYS A 60 -1.49 5.83 9.18
C LYS A 60 -2.70 5.78 8.26
N GLY A 61 -2.70 6.56 7.18
CA GLY A 61 -3.79 6.58 6.20
C GLY A 61 -3.40 7.21 4.87
N GLY A 62 -4.34 7.22 3.95
CA GLY A 62 -4.14 7.66 2.57
C GLY A 62 -3.44 6.62 1.69
N GLU A 63 -3.29 6.97 0.42
CA GLU A 63 -2.66 6.11 -0.60
C GLU A 63 -1.21 5.72 -0.25
N ILE A 64 -0.43 6.64 0.35
CA ILE A 64 0.96 6.35 0.75
C ILE A 64 1.00 5.21 1.77
N HIS A 65 0.13 5.24 2.79
CA HIS A 65 0.07 4.16 3.78
C HIS A 65 -0.24 2.81 3.12
N GLY A 66 -1.20 2.77 2.18
CA GLY A 66 -1.55 1.55 1.46
C GLY A 66 -0.40 0.99 0.61
N ILE A 67 0.34 1.87 -0.07
CA ILE A 67 1.53 1.46 -0.84
C ILE A 67 2.62 0.92 0.09
N LEU A 68 2.89 1.60 1.22
CA LEU A 68 3.87 1.15 2.21
C LEU A 68 3.47 -0.18 2.84
N GLU A 69 2.19 -0.37 3.20
CA GLU A 69 1.70 -1.64 3.73
C GLU A 69 1.84 -2.78 2.72
N PHE A 70 1.51 -2.53 1.45
CA PHE A 70 1.71 -3.53 0.40
C PHE A 70 3.19 -3.87 0.21
N ARG A 71 4.03 -2.84 0.05
CA ARG A 71 5.47 -2.99 -0.20
C ARG A 71 6.23 -3.63 0.96
N ASP A 72 5.88 -3.28 2.20
CA ASP A 72 6.67 -3.64 3.38
C ASP A 72 6.14 -4.86 4.13
N LYS A 73 4.90 -5.28 3.87
CA LYS A 73 4.29 -6.45 4.54
C LYS A 73 3.77 -7.50 3.57
N ILE A 74 2.89 -7.11 2.64
CA ILE A 74 2.19 -8.06 1.78
C ILE A 74 3.16 -8.68 0.76
N LEU A 75 3.91 -7.83 0.05
CA LEU A 75 4.84 -8.29 -0.98
C LEU A 75 5.98 -9.14 -0.42
N PRO A 76 6.64 -8.79 0.71
CA PRO A 76 7.65 -9.66 1.32
C PRO A 76 7.10 -11.02 1.76
N ASP A 77 5.86 -11.08 2.27
CA ASP A 77 5.25 -12.37 2.63
C ASP A 77 5.03 -13.26 1.40
N ILE A 78 4.59 -12.67 0.28
CA ILE A 78 4.42 -13.39 -0.99
C ILE A 78 5.78 -13.89 -1.49
N ILE A 79 6.81 -13.04 -1.50
CA ILE A 79 8.16 -13.43 -1.94
C ILE A 79 8.69 -14.58 -1.08
N ARG A 80 8.56 -14.47 0.25
CA ARG A 80 8.97 -15.52 1.18
C ARG A 80 8.31 -16.87 0.87
N ARG A 81 7.01 -16.89 0.57
CA ARG A 81 6.31 -18.15 0.21
C ARG A 81 6.79 -18.73 -1.11
N ILE A 82 7.14 -17.89 -2.08
CA ILE A 82 7.74 -18.37 -3.33
C ILE A 82 9.15 -18.93 -3.07
N ASP A 83 9.94 -18.26 -2.21
CA ASP A 83 11.25 -18.74 -1.78
C ASP A 83 11.16 -20.07 -1.00
N GLU A 84 10.12 -20.29 -0.20
CA GLU A 84 9.87 -21.59 0.45
C GLU A 84 9.64 -22.71 -0.57
N LEU A 85 8.83 -22.44 -1.59
CA LEU A 85 8.57 -23.39 -2.68
C LEU A 85 9.87 -23.71 -3.42
N ALA A 86 10.64 -22.69 -3.79
CA ALA A 86 11.91 -22.85 -4.48
C ALA A 86 12.95 -23.58 -3.62
N THR A 87 13.05 -23.26 -2.33
CA THR A 87 13.91 -23.95 -1.35
C THR A 87 13.61 -25.44 -1.30
N SER A 88 12.33 -25.78 -1.15
CA SER A 88 11.87 -27.18 -1.13
C SER A 88 12.16 -27.88 -2.45
N LEU A 89 11.86 -27.23 -3.58
CA LEU A 89 12.09 -27.79 -4.92
C LEU A 89 13.57 -28.09 -5.16
N VAL A 90 14.46 -27.13 -4.88
CA VAL A 90 15.91 -27.30 -5.02
C VAL A 90 16.39 -28.46 -4.16
N ARG A 91 15.96 -28.51 -2.88
CA ARG A 91 16.37 -29.55 -1.95
C ARG A 91 15.94 -30.94 -2.42
N GLU A 92 14.65 -31.14 -2.67
CA GLU A 92 14.11 -32.47 -3.01
C GLU A 92 14.61 -32.94 -4.38
N VAL A 93 14.60 -32.07 -5.40
CA VAL A 93 15.06 -32.44 -6.75
C VAL A 93 16.56 -32.71 -6.76
N ASN A 94 17.39 -31.89 -6.12
CA ASN A 94 18.82 -32.16 -6.06
C ASN A 94 19.13 -33.42 -5.26
N SER A 95 18.41 -33.68 -4.16
CA SER A 95 18.58 -34.92 -3.39
C SER A 95 18.35 -36.16 -4.27
N ILE A 96 17.26 -36.18 -5.02
CA ILE A 96 16.95 -37.29 -5.93
C ILE A 96 17.95 -37.34 -7.09
N HIS A 97 18.19 -36.22 -7.78
CA HIS A 97 19.10 -36.16 -8.94
C HIS A 97 20.52 -36.64 -8.59
N LYS A 98 21.06 -36.21 -7.44
CA LYS A 98 22.40 -36.61 -6.99
C LYS A 98 22.50 -38.10 -6.67
N SER A 99 21.39 -38.76 -6.33
CA SER A 99 21.34 -40.20 -6.08
C SER A 99 21.21 -41.06 -7.36
N GLY A 100 20.93 -40.43 -8.50
CA GLY A 100 20.76 -41.11 -9.77
C GLY A 100 22.03 -41.14 -10.61
N TYR A 101 21.86 -41.65 -11.83
CA TYR A 101 22.89 -41.78 -12.84
C TYR A 101 22.44 -41.17 -14.18
N GLY A 102 23.33 -40.39 -14.78
CA GLY A 102 23.20 -39.88 -16.15
C GLY A 102 23.42 -40.98 -17.19
N LEU A 103 23.09 -40.69 -18.45
CA LEU A 103 23.32 -41.61 -19.57
C LEU A 103 24.81 -41.81 -19.86
N ASP A 104 25.64 -40.83 -19.49
CA ASP A 104 27.11 -40.89 -19.52
C ASP A 104 27.71 -41.63 -18.31
N GLY A 105 26.88 -42.08 -17.36
CA GLY A 105 27.28 -42.72 -16.11
C GLY A 105 27.67 -41.75 -15.00
N SER A 106 27.52 -40.43 -15.18
CA SER A 106 27.75 -39.43 -14.13
C SER A 106 26.76 -39.59 -12.98
N THR A 107 27.18 -39.25 -11.75
CA THR A 107 26.36 -39.30 -10.53
C THR A 107 26.77 -38.20 -9.56
N GLY A 108 25.96 -37.91 -8.54
CA GLY A 108 26.24 -36.85 -7.56
C GLY A 108 26.11 -35.42 -8.10
N VAL A 109 25.57 -35.26 -9.31
CA VAL A 109 25.39 -33.96 -9.97
C VAL A 109 24.11 -33.31 -9.44
N PRO A 110 24.12 -32.03 -9.00
CA PRO A 110 22.89 -31.31 -8.67
C PRO A 110 22.12 -30.96 -9.95
N PHE A 111 20.79 -30.97 -9.90
CA PHE A 111 19.96 -30.52 -11.03
C PHE A 111 19.91 -28.99 -11.08
N PHE A 112 19.64 -28.37 -9.94
CA PHE A 112 19.62 -26.93 -9.75
C PHE A 112 20.86 -26.44 -9.03
N SER A 113 21.32 -25.26 -9.39
CA SER A 113 22.32 -24.50 -8.64
C SER A 113 21.82 -23.09 -8.35
N LEU A 114 22.54 -22.37 -7.49
CA LEU A 114 22.33 -20.95 -7.24
C LEU A 114 23.47 -20.16 -7.88
N GLU A 115 23.22 -18.91 -8.24
CA GLU A 115 24.22 -18.00 -8.83
C GLU A 115 25.55 -17.99 -8.04
N ASP A 116 25.47 -18.01 -6.71
CA ASP A 116 26.58 -17.98 -5.77
C ASP A 116 26.94 -19.35 -5.16
N ASN A 117 26.20 -20.42 -5.50
CA ASN A 117 26.41 -21.76 -4.96
C ASN A 117 26.11 -22.87 -5.99
N PRO A 118 27.15 -23.45 -6.63
CA PRO A 118 26.98 -24.43 -7.70
C PRO A 118 26.45 -25.80 -7.26
N ASP A 119 26.56 -26.16 -5.97
CA ASP A 119 26.02 -27.41 -5.41
C ASP A 119 25.37 -27.12 -4.04
N PRO A 120 24.15 -26.56 -4.02
CA PRO A 120 23.49 -26.17 -2.79
C PRO A 120 23.09 -27.39 -1.96
N VAL A 121 23.61 -27.48 -0.74
CA VAL A 121 23.19 -28.43 0.29
C VAL A 121 22.27 -27.71 1.25
N ILE A 122 20.98 -28.02 1.18
CA ILE A 122 19.94 -27.39 2.01
C ILE A 122 19.51 -28.38 3.09
N ASP A 123 19.64 -27.98 4.35
CA ASP A 123 19.18 -28.77 5.49
C ASP A 123 17.65 -29.00 5.42
N PRO A 124 17.14 -30.22 5.68
CA PRO A 124 15.70 -30.48 5.78
C PRO A 124 14.94 -29.56 6.74
N ASP A 125 15.59 -29.04 7.78
CA ASP A 125 14.99 -28.14 8.77
C ASP A 125 14.90 -26.68 8.26
N ILE A 126 15.58 -26.33 7.17
CA ILE A 126 15.46 -25.03 6.52
C ILE A 126 14.18 -25.00 5.68
N ILE A 127 13.25 -24.12 6.06
CA ILE A 127 11.96 -23.94 5.38
C ILE A 127 12.08 -23.00 4.18
N SER A 128 12.83 -21.90 4.32
CA SER A 128 13.04 -20.87 3.31
C SER A 128 14.48 -20.38 3.31
N ILE A 129 15.00 -20.08 2.13
CA ILE A 129 16.22 -19.29 1.92
C ILE A 129 15.81 -18.01 1.20
N ASP A 130 16.00 -16.88 1.84
CA ASP A 130 15.61 -15.57 1.30
C ASP A 130 16.31 -15.30 -0.04
N GLY A 131 15.51 -14.93 -1.05
CA GLY A 131 15.98 -14.58 -2.39
C GLY A 131 16.45 -15.76 -3.23
N ILE A 132 16.26 -17.01 -2.79
CA ILE A 132 16.67 -18.19 -3.55
C ILE A 132 16.03 -18.23 -4.93
N THR A 133 14.78 -17.78 -5.06
CA THR A 133 14.06 -17.74 -6.33
C THR A 133 14.79 -16.88 -7.36
N ALA A 134 15.38 -15.76 -6.95
CA ALA A 134 16.11 -14.86 -7.83
C ALA A 134 17.47 -15.43 -8.27
N LYS A 135 18.06 -16.31 -7.46
CA LYS A 135 19.38 -16.91 -7.70
C LYS A 135 19.31 -18.28 -8.39
N LEU A 136 18.13 -18.89 -8.42
CA LEU A 136 17.91 -20.24 -8.91
C LEU A 136 18.20 -20.35 -10.41
N LYS A 137 19.04 -21.33 -10.77
CA LYS A 137 19.32 -21.70 -12.16
C LYS A 137 19.47 -23.22 -12.32
N LEU A 138 19.50 -23.69 -13.57
CA LEU A 138 19.95 -25.03 -13.88
C LEU A 138 21.44 -25.15 -13.53
N SER A 139 21.89 -26.32 -13.08
CA SER A 139 23.32 -26.50 -12.82
C SER A 139 24.12 -26.42 -14.12
N ASP A 140 25.26 -25.73 -14.07
CA ASP A 140 26.14 -25.58 -15.24
C ASP A 140 26.59 -26.94 -15.82
N GLN A 141 26.60 -27.98 -14.98
CA GLN A 141 26.90 -29.35 -15.39
C GLN A 141 25.80 -29.95 -16.26
N VAL A 142 24.53 -29.79 -15.87
CA VAL A 142 23.37 -30.29 -16.63
C VAL A 142 23.10 -29.40 -17.85
N GLU A 143 23.26 -28.09 -17.73
CA GLU A 143 23.11 -27.13 -18.83
C GLU A 143 24.16 -27.37 -19.93
N GLY A 144 25.41 -27.63 -19.54
CA GLY A 144 26.50 -27.88 -20.47
C GLY A 144 26.46 -29.26 -21.12
N ASP A 145 25.82 -30.25 -20.48
CA ASP A 145 25.70 -31.61 -21.01
C ASP A 145 24.45 -32.33 -20.48
N PHE A 146 23.42 -32.44 -21.33
CA PHE A 146 22.16 -33.11 -20.98
C PHE A 146 22.31 -34.62 -20.75
N LEU A 147 23.42 -35.25 -21.14
CA LEU A 147 23.69 -36.64 -20.80
C LEU A 147 23.85 -36.85 -19.29
N LYS A 148 24.12 -35.77 -18.54
CA LYS A 148 24.23 -35.77 -17.08
C LYS A 148 22.90 -35.66 -16.34
N ILE A 149 21.77 -35.61 -17.06
CA ILE A 149 20.46 -35.70 -16.43
C ILE A 149 20.32 -37.10 -15.82
N ALA A 150 20.34 -37.15 -14.50
CA ALA A 150 20.40 -38.37 -13.71
C ALA A 150 19.02 -39.02 -13.56
N ALA A 151 18.45 -39.49 -14.68
CA ALA A 151 17.13 -40.10 -14.72
C ALA A 151 17.09 -41.56 -14.23
N ALA A 152 18.25 -42.22 -14.17
CA ALA A 152 18.35 -43.65 -13.94
C ALA A 152 18.85 -44.01 -12.52
N GLY A 153 18.57 -45.22 -12.05
CA GLY A 153 19.17 -45.81 -10.84
C GLY A 153 20.52 -46.52 -11.13
N GLU A 154 21.02 -47.35 -10.20
CA GLU A 154 22.35 -48.00 -10.28
C GLU A 154 22.59 -48.79 -11.59
N ASN A 155 21.57 -49.46 -12.13
CA ASN A 155 21.62 -50.10 -13.45
C ASN A 155 21.17 -49.13 -14.54
N PHE A 156 21.98 -48.09 -14.79
CA PHE A 156 21.53 -46.86 -15.45
C PHE A 156 21.11 -46.98 -16.92
N GLN A 157 21.52 -48.04 -17.63
CA GLN A 157 21.11 -48.26 -19.02
C GLN A 157 19.62 -48.62 -19.10
N SER A 158 18.85 -47.80 -19.83
CA SER A 158 17.41 -47.99 -20.04
C SER A 158 16.56 -48.00 -18.76
N ASN A 159 17.04 -47.38 -17.68
CA ASN A 159 16.36 -47.29 -16.39
C ASN A 159 15.85 -45.85 -16.16
N ASN A 160 14.64 -45.71 -15.61
CA ASN A 160 13.97 -44.44 -15.33
C ASN A 160 13.51 -44.32 -13.86
N GLU A 161 14.01 -45.17 -12.96
CA GLU A 161 13.60 -45.21 -11.55
C GLU A 161 13.79 -43.85 -10.85
N ASN A 162 14.90 -43.14 -11.13
CA ASN A 162 15.14 -41.86 -10.49
C ASN A 162 14.22 -40.76 -11.03
N ALA A 163 13.92 -40.79 -12.33
CA ALA A 163 12.91 -39.93 -12.93
C ALA A 163 11.51 -40.20 -12.34
N LEU A 164 11.17 -41.47 -12.06
CA LEU A 164 9.92 -41.81 -11.39
C LEU A 164 9.86 -41.22 -9.97
N LYS A 165 10.95 -41.31 -9.19
CA LYS A 165 11.04 -40.66 -7.87
C LYS A 165 10.85 -39.13 -7.95
N MET A 166 11.38 -38.49 -9.00
CA MET A 166 11.14 -37.05 -9.23
C MET A 166 9.67 -36.76 -9.52
N VAL A 167 8.99 -37.60 -10.30
CA VAL A 167 7.55 -37.44 -10.59
C VAL A 167 6.71 -37.61 -9.31
N GLU A 168 7.08 -38.55 -8.44
CA GLU A 168 6.41 -38.80 -7.15
C GLU A 168 6.47 -37.59 -6.21
N LEU A 169 7.42 -36.67 -6.38
CA LEU A 169 7.46 -35.43 -5.59
C LEU A 169 6.22 -34.56 -5.75
N ARG A 170 5.52 -34.64 -6.89
CA ARG A 170 4.27 -33.90 -7.11
C ARG A 170 3.23 -34.22 -6.03
N ASP A 171 3.14 -35.50 -5.66
CA ASP A 171 2.11 -36.02 -4.76
C ASP A 171 2.64 -36.16 -3.31
N LYS A 172 3.93 -35.93 -3.09
CA LYS A 172 4.58 -36.02 -1.78
C LYS A 172 4.39 -34.73 -0.98
N LYS A 173 4.11 -34.87 0.31
CA LYS A 173 4.04 -33.75 1.24
C LYS A 173 5.44 -33.37 1.71
N VAL A 174 5.96 -32.27 1.19
CA VAL A 174 7.35 -31.80 1.44
C VAL A 174 7.42 -30.35 1.91
N LEU A 175 6.29 -29.64 1.87
CA LEU A 175 6.17 -28.25 2.32
C LEU A 175 5.51 -28.17 3.68
N LEU A 176 5.77 -27.05 4.39
CA LEU A 176 5.22 -26.76 5.71
C LEU A 176 5.47 -27.91 6.72
N SER A 177 6.74 -28.33 6.84
CA SER A 177 7.16 -29.48 7.65
C SER A 177 6.45 -30.80 7.27
N GLY A 178 6.24 -31.02 5.97
CA GLY A 178 5.69 -32.26 5.43
C GLY A 178 4.16 -32.37 5.51
N GLN A 179 3.46 -31.24 5.58
CA GLN A 179 2.00 -31.21 5.66
C GLN A 179 1.32 -31.02 4.30
N LEU A 180 1.97 -30.32 3.38
CA LEU A 180 1.41 -29.91 2.09
C LEU A 180 2.25 -30.42 0.91
N THR A 181 1.56 -30.74 -0.19
CA THR A 181 2.17 -30.92 -1.50
C THR A 181 2.50 -29.56 -2.14
N TYR A 182 3.24 -29.56 -3.25
CA TYR A 182 3.49 -28.34 -4.02
C TYR A 182 2.19 -27.68 -4.53
N GLU A 183 1.24 -28.50 -4.99
CA GLU A 183 -0.05 -28.01 -5.47
C GLU A 183 -0.89 -27.41 -4.34
N ASP A 184 -0.99 -28.10 -3.19
CA ASP A 184 -1.73 -27.60 -2.03
C ASP A 184 -1.19 -26.24 -1.55
N PHE A 185 0.14 -26.13 -1.48
CA PHE A 185 0.81 -24.91 -1.05
C PHE A 185 0.57 -23.76 -2.02
N TYR A 186 0.74 -24.00 -3.32
CA TYR A 186 0.49 -22.99 -4.36
C TYR A 186 -0.97 -22.52 -4.35
N ASN A 187 -1.93 -23.46 -4.29
CA ASN A 187 -3.36 -23.13 -4.24
C ASN A 187 -3.72 -22.34 -2.98
N THR A 188 -3.13 -22.69 -1.83
CA THR A 188 -3.30 -21.94 -0.58
C THR A 188 -2.75 -20.52 -0.71
N MET A 189 -1.54 -20.35 -1.26
CA MET A 189 -0.94 -19.04 -1.48
C MET A 189 -1.80 -18.16 -2.40
N VAL A 190 -2.22 -18.68 -3.55
CA VAL A 190 -3.08 -17.95 -4.50
C VAL A 190 -4.44 -17.61 -3.86
N GLY A 191 -5.03 -18.57 -3.13
CA GLY A 191 -6.28 -18.36 -2.40
C GLY A 191 -6.18 -17.25 -1.34
N GLU A 192 -5.07 -17.20 -0.59
CA GLU A 192 -4.82 -16.15 0.39
C GLU A 192 -4.61 -14.77 -0.25
N ILE A 193 -3.90 -14.69 -1.39
CA ILE A 193 -3.75 -13.44 -2.15
C ILE A 193 -5.13 -12.97 -2.63
N GLY A 194 -5.94 -13.88 -3.20
CA GLY A 194 -7.29 -13.59 -3.66
C GLY A 194 -8.20 -13.08 -2.54
N ARG A 195 -8.20 -13.78 -1.39
CA ARG A 195 -8.95 -13.37 -0.19
C ARG A 195 -8.51 -12.00 0.31
N THR A 196 -7.20 -11.75 0.38
CA THR A 196 -6.66 -10.46 0.83
C THR A 196 -7.07 -9.32 -0.11
N ALA A 197 -6.97 -9.53 -1.43
CA ALA A 197 -7.39 -8.53 -2.41
C ALA A 197 -8.89 -8.21 -2.32
N ASP A 198 -9.71 -9.25 -2.16
CA ASP A 198 -11.16 -9.15 -2.02
C ASP A 198 -11.59 -8.45 -0.70
N GLU A 199 -10.89 -8.73 0.40
CA GLU A 199 -11.04 -7.99 1.67
C GLU A 199 -10.70 -6.51 1.52
N ILE A 200 -9.60 -6.17 0.85
CA ILE A 200 -9.20 -4.78 0.59
C ILE A 200 -10.23 -4.08 -0.31
N SER A 201 -10.73 -4.75 -1.35
CA SER A 201 -11.74 -4.20 -2.25
C SER A 201 -13.02 -3.85 -1.51
N ARG A 202 -13.57 -4.79 -0.72
CA ARG A 202 -14.75 -4.53 0.11
C ARG A 202 -14.54 -3.41 1.11
N LYS A 203 -13.36 -3.33 1.73
CA LYS A 203 -13.02 -2.25 2.67
C LYS A 203 -13.02 -0.90 1.96
N ASN A 204 -12.49 -0.82 0.74
CA ASN A 204 -12.50 0.40 -0.05
C ASN A 204 -13.94 0.81 -0.42
N GLU A 205 -14.78 -0.12 -0.88
CA GLU A 205 -16.19 0.14 -1.17
C GLU A 205 -16.95 0.69 0.05
N ASN A 206 -16.73 0.11 1.23
CA ASN A 206 -17.31 0.59 2.48
C ASN A 206 -16.83 2.02 2.81
N ILE A 207 -15.52 2.28 2.71
CA ILE A 207 -14.95 3.62 2.96
C ILE A 207 -15.53 4.65 1.98
N GLN A 208 -15.72 4.31 0.70
CA GLN A 208 -16.35 5.20 -0.28
C GLN A 208 -17.80 5.51 0.10
N ALA A 209 -18.59 4.50 0.49
CA ALA A 209 -19.97 4.72 0.92
C ALA A 209 -20.06 5.65 2.15
N VAL A 210 -19.16 5.48 3.12
CA VAL A 210 -19.07 6.39 4.28
C VAL A 210 -18.64 7.80 3.85
N LEU A 211 -17.68 7.91 2.93
CA LEU A 211 -17.22 9.19 2.41
C LEU A 211 -18.35 9.94 1.70
N ASP A 212 -19.12 9.27 0.85
CA ASP A 212 -20.27 9.84 0.16
C ASP A 212 -21.32 10.35 1.16
N GLN A 213 -21.60 9.58 2.22
CA GLN A 213 -22.51 10.01 3.28
C GLN A 213 -22.01 11.27 4.00
N LEU A 214 -20.70 11.36 4.28
CA LEU A 214 -20.10 12.52 4.93
C LEU A 214 -20.10 13.76 4.01
N VAL A 215 -19.82 13.57 2.72
CA VAL A 215 -19.88 14.66 1.72
C VAL A 215 -21.29 15.20 1.62
N ASN A 216 -22.29 14.34 1.45
CA ASN A 216 -23.70 14.73 1.39
C ASN A 216 -24.14 15.47 2.67
N ARG A 217 -23.70 15.00 3.84
CA ARG A 217 -23.98 15.69 5.11
C ARG A 217 -23.31 17.05 5.19
N ARG A 218 -22.05 17.16 4.76
CA ARG A 218 -21.35 18.44 4.72
C ARG A 218 -22.04 19.40 3.77
N GLU A 219 -22.46 18.95 2.59
CA GLU A 219 -23.22 19.76 1.63
C GLU A 219 -24.58 20.19 2.19
N SER A 220 -25.25 19.36 3.01
CA SER A 220 -26.50 19.77 3.66
C SER A 220 -26.32 20.87 4.73
N ILE A 221 -25.12 20.99 5.32
CA ILE A 221 -24.82 21.98 6.36
C ILE A 221 -24.17 23.23 5.76
N SER A 222 -23.28 23.04 4.78
CA SER A 222 -22.55 24.10 4.07
C SER A 222 -23.32 24.65 2.87
N GLY A 223 -24.41 23.98 2.49
CA GLY A 223 -25.32 24.42 1.45
C GLY A 223 -26.10 25.63 1.95
N VAL A 224 -25.88 26.77 1.31
CA VAL A 224 -26.68 27.96 1.53
C VAL A 224 -28.08 27.71 0.97
N SER A 225 -29.10 27.78 1.81
CA SER A 225 -30.48 27.71 1.35
C SER A 225 -30.81 29.01 0.62
N ILE A 226 -31.04 28.94 -0.71
CA ILE A 226 -31.46 30.09 -1.53
C ILE A 226 -32.73 30.72 -0.95
N ASP A 227 -33.60 29.93 -0.33
CA ASP A 227 -34.81 30.44 0.31
C ASP A 227 -34.52 31.23 1.59
N GLU A 228 -33.54 30.82 2.40
CA GLU A 228 -33.07 31.62 3.55
C GLU A 228 -32.31 32.86 3.10
N GLU A 229 -31.45 32.77 2.08
CA GLU A 229 -30.78 33.95 1.53
C GLU A 229 -31.75 34.92 0.87
N LEU A 230 -32.78 34.43 0.18
CA LEU A 230 -33.84 35.25 -0.39
C LEU A 230 -34.70 35.87 0.72
N THR A 231 -35.03 35.12 1.77
CA THR A 231 -35.74 35.65 2.93
C THR A 231 -34.92 36.72 3.63
N ASN A 232 -33.62 36.51 3.81
CA ASN A 232 -32.69 37.49 4.37
C ASN A 232 -32.53 38.69 3.45
N MET A 233 -32.47 38.50 2.12
CA MET A 233 -32.42 39.57 1.14
C MET A 233 -33.68 40.43 1.17
N ILE A 234 -34.87 39.83 1.16
CA ILE A 234 -36.16 40.53 1.29
C ILE A 234 -36.22 41.26 2.63
N ARG A 235 -35.75 40.64 3.72
CA ARG A 235 -35.68 41.27 5.04
C ARG A 235 -34.74 42.48 5.02
N TYR A 236 -33.55 42.36 4.44
CA TYR A 236 -32.61 43.48 4.32
C TYR A 236 -33.17 44.58 3.43
N GLN A 237 -33.82 44.25 2.30
CA GLN A 237 -34.51 45.22 1.45
C GLN A 237 -35.61 45.96 2.21
N ASN A 238 -36.46 45.26 2.96
CA ASN A 238 -37.50 45.88 3.79
C ASN A 238 -36.91 46.77 4.89
N VAL A 239 -35.82 46.35 5.53
CA VAL A 239 -35.11 47.16 6.53
C VAL A 239 -34.49 48.40 5.90
N TYR A 240 -33.91 48.29 4.70
CA TYR A 240 -33.39 49.43 3.94
C TYR A 240 -34.51 50.41 3.54
N GLU A 241 -35.64 49.92 3.06
CA GLU A 241 -36.80 50.76 2.74
C GLU A 241 -37.37 51.46 3.98
N ALA A 242 -37.49 50.74 5.10
CA ALA A 242 -37.96 51.30 6.36
C ALA A 242 -36.98 52.36 6.88
N ALA A 243 -35.67 52.10 6.82
CA ALA A 243 -34.65 53.06 7.19
C ALA A 243 -34.67 54.29 6.28
N ALA A 244 -34.84 54.12 4.97
CA ALA A 244 -34.98 55.22 4.02
C ALA A 244 -36.20 56.10 4.34
N ARG A 245 -37.37 55.49 4.60
CA ARG A 245 -38.57 56.22 5.05
C ARG A 245 -38.33 56.94 6.37
N LEU A 246 -37.63 56.30 7.31
CA LEU A 246 -37.30 56.90 8.60
C LEU A 246 -36.38 58.13 8.42
N VAL A 247 -35.39 58.04 7.53
CA VAL A 247 -34.57 59.18 7.12
C VAL A 247 -35.41 60.28 6.47
N THR A 248 -36.33 59.96 5.57
CA THR A 248 -37.25 60.94 4.98
C THR A 248 -38.14 61.60 6.03
N THR A 249 -38.67 60.84 6.99
CA THR A 249 -39.49 61.41 8.08
C THR A 249 -38.66 62.28 9.01
N ILE A 250 -37.38 61.94 9.25
CA ILE A 250 -36.46 62.79 10.00
C ILE A 250 -36.16 64.07 9.20
N ASP A 251 -35.96 63.97 7.89
CA ASP A 251 -35.74 65.13 7.01
C ASP A 251 -36.95 66.06 7.01
N GLU A 252 -38.17 65.53 6.91
CA GLU A 252 -39.42 66.29 7.03
C GLU A 252 -39.60 66.91 8.41
N MET A 253 -39.30 66.17 9.49
CA MET A 253 -39.34 66.73 10.84
C MET A 253 -38.30 67.84 11.03
N MET A 254 -37.09 67.66 10.50
CA MET A 254 -36.04 68.68 10.51
C MET A 254 -36.45 69.90 9.69
N ASP A 255 -37.09 69.72 8.53
CA ASP A 255 -37.63 70.81 7.72
C ASP A 255 -38.72 71.58 8.48
N VAL A 256 -39.63 70.89 9.18
CA VAL A 256 -40.65 71.55 10.02
C VAL A 256 -40.00 72.30 11.19
N VAL A 257 -39.00 71.74 11.86
CA VAL A 257 -38.31 72.41 12.98
C VAL A 257 -37.51 73.63 12.49
N VAL A 258 -36.77 73.49 11.38
CA VAL A 258 -35.89 74.53 10.86
C VAL A 258 -36.69 75.62 10.12
N ASN A 259 -37.58 75.25 9.22
CA ASN A 259 -38.27 76.18 8.33
C ASN A 259 -39.67 76.58 8.82
N ARG A 260 -40.38 75.77 9.63
CA ARG A 260 -41.73 76.12 10.14
C ARG A 260 -41.78 76.55 11.59
N MET A 261 -40.84 76.15 12.45
CA MET A 261 -40.74 76.67 13.83
C MET A 261 -39.74 77.83 13.97
N GLY A 262 -38.80 78.01 13.02
CA GLY A 262 -37.86 79.13 13.00
C GLY A 262 -38.40 80.46 12.48
N LEU A 263 -39.61 80.49 11.91
CA LEU A 263 -40.27 81.71 11.41
C LEU A 263 -41.20 82.32 12.46
N VAL A 264 -40.63 82.87 13.52
CA VAL A 264 -41.32 83.88 14.34
C VAL A 264 -40.35 85.04 14.58
N GLY A 265 -40.52 86.13 13.82
CA GLY A 265 -39.80 87.39 14.02
C GLY A 265 -39.30 88.10 12.76
N ARG A 266 -40.22 88.56 11.90
CA ARG A 266 -40.19 89.95 11.43
C ARG A 266 -41.33 90.67 12.12
#